data_AF-A0A5C5VP97-F1
#
_entry.id   AF-A0A5C5VP97-F1
#
_cell.length_a   1.000
_cell.length_b   1.000
_cell.length_c   1.000
_cell.angle_alpha   90.00
_cell.angle_beta   90.00
_cell.angle_gamma   90.00
#
_symmetry.space_group_name_H-M   'P 1'
#
loop_
_entity.id
_entity.type
_entity.pdbx_description
1 polymer ?
#
loop_
_entity_poly.entity_id
_entity_poly.type
_entity_poly.pdbx_seq_one_letter_code
_entity_poly.pdbx_strand_id
1 'polypeptide(L)'
;MGAGCGTDGAAGLRRIVARISAEQFQRLSQEVDSHDFLHRVWREIEKLQRLVFHSNERADWSLVRASSKQILMAEIVSRHGGQIDGVYFALRTLESGGKPWPLAIRELAGSIHSYFTTPLGIVMRRDLFGDDTVFLSPDAEEMIRRHAGEATRDAAS
;
A
#
# COMPACT_ATOMS: atom_id res chain seq x y z
N MET A 1 -8.03 -40.62 25.43
CA MET A 1 -9.12 -39.86 24.79
C MET A 1 -9.41 -38.64 25.67
N GLY A 2 -9.58 -37.47 25.04
CA GLY A 2 -9.59 -36.12 25.64
C GLY A 2 -8.30 -35.38 25.22
N ALA A 3 -8.18 -34.73 24.05
CA ALA A 3 -8.87 -33.51 23.58
C ALA A 3 -8.80 -32.40 24.63
N GLY A 4 -8.21 -31.22 24.42
CA GLY A 4 -7.60 -30.57 23.28
C GLY A 4 -7.53 -29.06 23.56
N CYS A 5 -6.76 -28.32 22.74
CA CYS A 5 -6.86 -26.88 22.49
C CYS A 5 -6.49 -25.95 23.68
N GLY A 6 -5.36 -25.23 23.70
CA GLY A 6 -4.80 -24.45 22.61
C GLY A 6 -5.33 -23.02 22.65
N THR A 7 -5.04 -22.26 23.71
CA THR A 7 -5.39 -20.84 23.84
C THR A 7 -4.16 -19.96 23.61
N ASP A 8 -3.67 -19.93 22.37
CA ASP A 8 -2.76 -18.87 21.90
C ASP A 8 -3.54 -17.95 20.94
N GLY A 9 -4.57 -17.33 21.48
CA GLY A 9 -5.49 -16.44 20.76
C GLY A 9 -5.35 -14.99 21.20
N ALA A 10 -4.15 -14.40 21.14
CA ALA A 10 -3.98 -12.95 21.36
C ALA A 10 -2.67 -12.35 20.81
N ALA A 11 -1.85 -13.09 20.05
CA ALA A 11 -0.53 -12.62 19.59
C ALA A 11 -0.48 -12.18 18.11
N GLY A 12 -1.63 -11.80 17.52
CA GLY A 12 -1.74 -11.58 16.07
C GLY A 12 -1.74 -10.13 15.58
N LEU A 13 -1.75 -9.12 16.46
CA LEU A 13 -2.11 -7.73 16.08
C LEU A 13 -1.05 -6.68 16.42
N ARG A 14 0.21 -7.07 16.44
CA ARG A 14 1.35 -6.13 16.33
C ARG A 14 2.47 -6.77 15.51
N ARG A 15 2.20 -7.08 14.24
CA ARG A 15 3.30 -6.98 13.28
C ARG A 15 3.55 -5.48 13.12
N ILE A 16 4.42 -4.93 13.96
CA ILE A 16 5.05 -3.64 13.67
C ILE A 16 5.58 -3.83 12.26
N VAL A 17 4.94 -3.18 11.28
CA VAL A 17 5.36 -3.27 9.89
C VAL A 17 6.72 -2.60 9.89
N ALA A 18 7.78 -3.39 9.86
CA ALA A 18 9.13 -2.88 9.92
C ALA A 18 9.33 -1.91 8.76
N ARG A 19 9.86 -0.72 9.05
CA ARG A 19 10.26 0.25 8.05
C ARG A 19 11.11 -0.46 7.01
N ILE A 20 10.82 -0.26 5.74
CA ILE A 20 11.60 -0.90 4.67
C ILE A 20 13.02 -0.34 4.69
N SER A 21 14.02 -1.18 4.45
CA SER A 21 15.39 -0.72 4.31
C SER A 21 15.58 0.01 2.97
N ALA A 22 16.61 0.85 2.87
CA ALA A 22 16.97 1.50 1.62
C ALA A 22 17.27 0.49 0.49
N GLU A 23 17.92 -0.63 0.83
CA GLU A 23 18.19 -1.73 -0.11
C GLU A 23 16.89 -2.37 -0.59
N GLN A 24 15.95 -2.64 0.31
CA GLN A 24 14.65 -3.21 -0.06
C GLN A 24 13.85 -2.24 -0.93
N PHE A 25 13.88 -0.94 -0.62
CA PHE A 25 13.25 0.09 -1.44
C PHE A 25 13.85 0.12 -2.84
N GLN A 26 15.18 0.14 -2.97
CA GLN A 26 15.85 0.15 -4.27
C GLN A 26 15.55 -1.10 -5.08
N ARG A 27 15.62 -2.30 -4.47
CA ARG A 27 15.28 -3.57 -5.13
C ARG A 27 13.85 -3.56 -5.67
N LEU A 28 12.88 -3.26 -4.81
CA LEU A 28 11.46 -3.23 -5.20
C LEU A 28 11.20 -2.17 -6.27
N SER A 29 11.89 -1.03 -6.19
CA SER A 29 11.79 0.03 -7.19
C SER A 29 12.25 -0.46 -8.56
N GLN A 30 13.39 -1.18 -8.62
CA GLN A 30 13.90 -1.79 -9.85
C GLN A 30 12.98 -2.91 -10.36
N GLU A 31 12.43 -3.73 -9.48
CA GLU A 31 11.49 -4.79 -9.86
C GLU A 31 10.23 -4.21 -10.52
N VAL A 32 9.63 -3.17 -9.93
CA VAL A 32 8.46 -2.47 -10.50
C VAL A 32 8.78 -1.84 -11.87
N ASP A 33 9.99 -1.34 -12.07
CA ASP A 33 10.40 -0.75 -13.35
C ASP A 33 10.71 -1.78 -14.44
N SER A 34 11.19 -2.97 -14.06
CA SER A 34 11.68 -4.00 -15.00
C SER A 34 10.63 -5.04 -15.40
N HIS A 35 9.58 -5.24 -14.61
CA HIS A 35 8.55 -6.24 -14.89
C HIS A 35 7.29 -5.62 -15.48
N ASP A 36 6.93 -6.02 -16.72
CA ASP A 36 5.78 -5.48 -17.45
C ASP A 36 4.46 -5.57 -16.67
N PHE A 37 4.18 -6.68 -15.98
CA PHE A 37 2.94 -6.82 -15.22
C PHE A 37 2.86 -5.84 -14.04
N LEU A 38 3.95 -5.62 -13.31
CA LEU A 38 4.01 -4.62 -12.23
C LEU A 38 3.88 -3.22 -12.79
N HIS A 39 4.57 -2.94 -13.90
CA HIS A 39 4.51 -1.64 -14.56
C HIS A 39 3.08 -1.31 -14.98
N ARG A 40 2.33 -2.27 -15.54
CA ARG A 40 0.93 -2.08 -15.91
C ARG A 40 0.03 -1.82 -14.70
N VAL A 41 0.18 -2.58 -13.61
CA VAL A 41 -0.55 -2.32 -12.35
C VAL A 41 -0.24 -0.93 -11.80
N TRP A 42 1.04 -0.55 -11.76
CA TRP A 42 1.48 0.77 -11.32
C TRP A 42 0.84 1.89 -12.14
N ARG A 43 0.81 1.76 -13.47
CA ARG A 43 0.19 2.76 -14.36
C ARG A 43 -1.31 2.89 -14.15
N GLU A 44 -2.02 1.81 -13.83
CA GLU A 44 -3.44 1.89 -13.45
C GLU A 44 -3.62 2.54 -12.07
N ILE A 45 -2.75 2.28 -11.09
CA ILE A 45 -2.77 3.00 -9.79
C ILE A 45 -2.53 4.50 -10.00
N GLU A 46 -1.59 4.89 -10.86
CA GLU A 46 -1.33 6.30 -11.19
C GLU A 46 -2.58 6.96 -11.79
N LYS A 47 -3.27 6.29 -12.72
CA LYS A 47 -4.53 6.80 -13.30
C LYS A 47 -5.61 6.99 -12.23
N LEU A 48 -5.74 6.04 -11.31
CA LEU A 48 -6.70 6.12 -10.20
C LEU A 48 -6.38 7.28 -9.26
N GLN A 49 -5.10 7.50 -8.91
CA GLN A 49 -4.70 8.67 -8.13
C GLN A 49 -5.08 9.98 -8.84
N ARG A 50 -4.80 10.07 -10.15
CA ARG A 50 -5.20 11.26 -10.95
C ARG A 50 -6.70 11.48 -10.93
N LEU A 51 -7.48 10.42 -11.03
CA LEU A 51 -8.93 10.50 -10.97
C LEU A 51 -9.39 10.96 -9.58
N VAL A 52 -8.96 10.31 -8.49
CA VAL A 52 -9.45 10.62 -7.14
C VAL A 52 -9.07 12.03 -6.70
N PHE A 53 -7.89 12.52 -7.08
CA PHE A 53 -7.43 13.85 -6.70
C PHE A 53 -7.76 14.94 -7.73
N HIS A 54 -8.55 14.64 -8.78
CA HIS A 54 -8.73 15.54 -9.93
C HIS A 54 -9.20 16.96 -9.57
N SER A 55 -9.92 17.11 -8.45
CA SER A 55 -10.48 18.39 -7.97
C SER A 55 -9.79 18.90 -6.71
N ASN A 56 -8.70 18.27 -6.25
CA ASN A 56 -7.95 18.74 -5.10
C ASN A 56 -6.90 19.76 -5.56
N GLU A 57 -7.15 21.04 -5.28
CA GLU A 57 -6.25 22.15 -5.64
C GLU A 57 -4.90 22.10 -4.92
N ARG A 58 -4.81 21.36 -3.79
CA ARG A 58 -3.57 21.16 -3.02
C ARG A 58 -2.77 19.94 -3.49
N ALA A 59 -3.25 19.20 -4.50
CA ALA A 59 -2.55 18.04 -5.01
C ALA A 59 -1.32 18.45 -5.85
N ASP A 60 -0.15 17.91 -5.51
CA ASP A 60 1.07 18.08 -6.28
C ASP A 60 1.22 16.97 -7.33
N TRP A 61 0.76 17.25 -8.55
CA TRP A 61 0.80 16.30 -9.66
C TRP A 61 2.20 15.80 -10.02
N SER A 62 3.28 16.49 -9.61
CA SER A 62 4.65 16.00 -9.83
C SER A 62 4.95 14.73 -9.01
N LEU A 63 4.24 14.53 -7.89
CA LEU A 63 4.44 13.43 -6.96
C LEU A 63 3.62 12.18 -7.30
N VAL A 64 2.64 12.25 -8.19
CA VAL A 64 1.70 11.16 -8.48
C VAL A 64 2.40 9.87 -8.90
N ARG A 65 3.48 9.98 -9.68
CA ARG A 65 4.25 8.83 -10.14
C ARG A 65 4.98 8.14 -8.99
N ALA A 66 5.63 8.90 -8.12
CA ALA A 66 6.32 8.37 -6.95
C ALA A 66 5.34 7.81 -5.90
N SER A 67 4.23 8.52 -5.66
CA SER A 67 3.18 8.11 -4.72
C SER A 67 2.53 6.78 -5.13
N SER A 68 2.11 6.65 -6.39
CA SER A 68 1.53 5.41 -6.93
C SER A 68 2.51 4.24 -6.90
N LYS A 69 3.81 4.50 -7.13
CA LYS A 69 4.86 3.47 -7.01
C LYS A 69 4.99 2.98 -5.58
N GLN A 70 5.02 3.89 -4.60
CA GLN A 70 5.03 3.52 -3.19
C GLN A 70 3.78 2.76 -2.76
N ILE A 71 2.60 3.06 -3.32
CA ILE A 71 1.39 2.28 -3.07
C ILE A 71 1.55 0.83 -3.52
N LEU A 72 2.09 0.59 -4.73
CA LEU A 72 2.34 -0.78 -5.20
C LEU A 72 3.41 -1.47 -4.35
N MET A 73 4.48 -0.77 -3.97
CA MET A 73 5.51 -1.31 -3.08
C MET A 73 4.94 -1.67 -1.69
N ALA A 74 4.04 -0.85 -1.16
CA ALA A 74 3.37 -1.11 0.12
C ALA A 74 2.52 -2.38 0.04
N GLU A 75 1.82 -2.62 -1.07
CA GLU A 75 1.10 -3.87 -1.33
C GLU A 75 2.05 -5.07 -1.33
N ILE A 76 3.14 -4.99 -2.11
CA ILE A 76 4.14 -6.06 -2.22
C ILE A 76 4.71 -6.41 -0.84
N VAL A 77 5.07 -5.42 -0.04
CA VAL A 77 5.65 -5.65 1.29
C VAL A 77 4.60 -6.18 2.26
N SER A 78 3.43 -5.54 2.33
CA SER A 78 2.46 -5.80 3.39
C SER A 78 1.64 -7.07 3.17
N ARG A 79 1.30 -7.39 1.92
CA ARG A 79 0.46 -8.56 1.58
C ARG A 79 1.23 -9.72 0.98
N HIS A 80 2.38 -9.45 0.37
CA HIS A 80 3.17 -10.47 -0.33
C HIS A 80 4.57 -10.66 0.27
N GLY A 81 4.84 -10.11 1.45
CA GLY A 81 6.09 -10.33 2.18
C GLY A 81 7.34 -9.83 1.43
N GLY A 82 7.17 -8.83 0.56
CA GLY A 82 8.25 -8.29 -0.27
C GLY A 82 8.54 -9.09 -1.55
N GLN A 83 7.69 -10.06 -1.90
CA GLN A 83 7.83 -10.91 -3.09
C GLN A 83 6.87 -10.46 -4.19
N ILE A 84 7.40 -10.18 -5.38
CA ILE A 84 6.59 -9.71 -6.52
C ILE A 84 5.68 -10.78 -7.11
N ASP A 85 6.04 -12.05 -6.94
CA ASP A 85 5.26 -13.20 -7.42
C ASP A 85 3.85 -13.21 -6.80
N GLY A 86 3.69 -12.66 -5.60
CA GLY A 86 2.37 -12.52 -4.97
C GLY A 86 1.41 -11.66 -5.79
N VAL A 87 1.91 -10.59 -6.42
CA VAL A 87 1.10 -9.74 -7.32
C VAL A 87 0.76 -10.50 -8.60
N TYR A 88 1.72 -11.25 -9.15
CA TYR A 88 1.47 -12.10 -10.32
C TYR A 88 0.40 -13.15 -10.04
N PHE A 89 0.49 -13.86 -8.91
CA PHE A 89 -0.51 -14.86 -8.53
C PHE A 89 -1.89 -14.24 -8.26
N ALA A 90 -1.96 -13.04 -7.69
CA ALA A 90 -3.21 -12.30 -7.55
C ALA A 90 -3.87 -12.02 -8.92
N LEU A 91 -3.08 -11.57 -9.91
CA LEU A 91 -3.56 -11.38 -11.28
C LEU A 91 -4.01 -12.69 -11.94
N ARG A 92 -3.23 -13.78 -11.79
CA ARG A 92 -3.60 -15.12 -12.31
C ARG A 92 -4.88 -15.65 -11.68
N THR A 93 -5.11 -15.35 -10.41
CA THR A 93 -6.34 -15.72 -9.69
C THR A 93 -7.54 -15.02 -10.29
N LEU A 94 -7.44 -13.71 -10.53
CA LEU A 94 -8.50 -12.93 -11.19
C LEU A 94 -8.77 -13.43 -12.61
N GLU A 95 -7.72 -13.74 -13.37
CA GLU A 95 -7.87 -14.29 -14.73
C GLU A 95 -8.54 -15.67 -14.72
N SER A 96 -8.14 -16.56 -13.81
CA SER A 96 -8.76 -17.87 -13.65
C SER A 96 -10.24 -17.80 -13.26
N GLY A 97 -10.67 -16.68 -12.69
CA GLY A 97 -12.09 -16.34 -12.45
C GLY A 97 -12.85 -15.85 -13.70
N GLY A 98 -12.26 -15.93 -14.89
CA GLY A 98 -12.87 -15.56 -16.17
C GLY A 98 -12.68 -14.09 -16.59
N LYS A 99 -11.88 -13.31 -15.86
CA LYS A 99 -11.62 -11.91 -16.19
C LYS A 99 -10.49 -11.81 -17.22
N PRO A 100 -10.68 -11.09 -18.34
CA PRO A 100 -9.57 -10.80 -19.24
C PRO A 100 -8.43 -10.07 -18.52
N TRP A 101 -7.18 -10.32 -18.92
CA TRP A 101 -5.99 -9.75 -18.30
C TRP A 101 -6.05 -8.23 -18.03
N PRO A 102 -6.50 -7.37 -18.96
CA PRO A 102 -6.60 -5.93 -18.69
C PRO A 102 -7.62 -5.58 -17.59
N LEU A 103 -8.69 -6.35 -17.47
CA LEU A 103 -9.69 -6.17 -16.42
C LEU A 103 -9.14 -6.62 -15.06
N ALA A 104 -8.42 -7.75 -15.02
CA ALA A 104 -7.74 -8.23 -13.82
C ALA A 104 -6.76 -7.18 -13.27
N ILE A 105 -5.97 -6.54 -14.15
CA ILE A 105 -5.06 -5.45 -13.77
C ILE A 105 -5.82 -4.27 -13.16
N ARG A 106 -6.88 -3.79 -13.83
CA ARG A 106 -7.68 -2.65 -13.35
C ARG A 106 -8.33 -2.94 -12.00
N GLU A 107 -8.84 -4.14 -11.82
CA GLU A 107 -9.50 -4.54 -10.58
C GLU A 107 -8.50 -4.67 -9.43
N LEU A 108 -7.35 -5.31 -9.68
CA LEU A 108 -6.28 -5.40 -8.68
C LEU A 108 -5.76 -4.00 -8.31
N ALA A 109 -5.47 -3.15 -9.31
CA ALA A 109 -5.04 -1.77 -9.09
C ALA A 109 -6.08 -0.96 -8.29
N GLY A 110 -7.38 -1.14 -8.60
CA GLY A 110 -8.49 -0.53 -7.88
C GLY A 110 -8.54 -0.94 -6.40
N SER A 111 -8.39 -2.24 -6.13
CA SER A 111 -8.33 -2.78 -4.77
C SER A 111 -7.14 -2.23 -3.98
N ILE A 112 -5.94 -2.28 -4.58
CA ILE A 112 -4.70 -1.76 -3.98
C ILE A 112 -4.84 -0.26 -3.68
N HIS A 113 -5.23 0.53 -4.69
CA HIS A 113 -5.40 1.98 -4.55
C HIS A 113 -6.38 2.30 -3.43
N SER A 114 -7.57 1.70 -3.45
CA SER A 114 -8.62 1.95 -2.48
C SER A 114 -8.13 1.71 -1.05
N TYR A 115 -7.41 0.62 -0.81
CA TYR A 115 -6.86 0.30 0.50
C TYR A 115 -5.85 1.35 0.99
N PHE A 116 -4.86 1.69 0.15
CA PHE A 116 -3.76 2.58 0.52
C PHE A 116 -4.09 4.08 0.47
N THR A 117 -5.31 4.44 0.07
CA THR A 117 -5.85 5.80 0.21
C THR A 117 -6.79 5.98 1.40
N THR A 118 -7.09 4.92 2.16
CA THR A 118 -7.81 5.05 3.44
C THR A 118 -6.91 5.64 4.54
N PRO A 119 -7.46 6.15 5.66
CA PRO A 119 -6.66 6.60 6.79
C PRO A 119 -5.67 5.54 7.31
N LEU A 120 -6.11 4.28 7.43
CA LEU A 120 -5.23 3.18 7.81
C LEU A 120 -4.13 2.96 6.79
N GLY A 121 -4.46 2.96 5.50
CA GLY A 121 -3.49 2.84 4.41
C GLY A 121 -2.45 3.96 4.41
N ILE A 122 -2.85 5.19 4.71
CA ILE A 122 -1.98 6.35 4.85
C ILE A 122 -0.99 6.15 6.01
N VAL A 123 -1.48 5.72 7.18
CA VAL A 123 -0.62 5.43 8.34
C VAL A 123 0.35 4.29 8.04
N MET A 124 -0.13 3.19 7.45
CA MET A 124 0.73 2.07 7.08
C MET A 124 1.84 2.48 6.11
N ARG A 125 1.53 3.33 5.13
CA ARG A 125 2.55 3.88 4.23
C ARG A 125 3.56 4.72 5.00
N ARG A 126 3.12 5.55 5.94
CA ARG A 126 4.02 6.34 6.78
C ARG A 126 4.94 5.46 7.62
N ASP A 127 4.43 4.36 8.18
CA ASP A 127 5.25 3.41 8.94
C ASP A 127 6.28 2.68 8.07
N LEU A 128 5.87 2.30 6.84
CA LEU A 128 6.72 1.61 5.88
C LEU A 128 7.87 2.48 5.36
N PHE A 129 7.58 3.71 4.93
CA PHE A 129 8.55 4.57 4.24
C PHE A 129 9.15 5.65 5.17
N GLY A 130 8.55 5.92 6.33
CA GLY A 130 9.00 6.96 7.25
C GLY A 130 8.93 8.35 6.62
N ASP A 131 10.00 9.14 6.80
CA ASP A 131 10.11 10.49 6.24
C ASP A 131 10.13 10.53 4.71
N ASP A 132 10.48 9.42 4.06
CA ASP A 132 10.52 9.30 2.61
C ASP A 132 9.14 9.00 1.99
N THR A 133 8.07 8.99 2.80
CA THR A 133 6.71 8.74 2.30
C THR A 133 6.25 9.88 1.39
N VAL A 134 5.79 9.54 0.19
CA VAL A 134 5.32 10.51 -0.81
C VAL A 134 3.80 10.56 -0.85
N PHE A 135 3.21 11.57 -0.22
CA PHE A 135 1.78 11.86 -0.35
C PHE A 135 1.53 12.87 -1.47
N LEU A 136 0.41 12.69 -2.16
CA LEU A 136 0.03 13.56 -3.28
C LEU A 136 -0.51 14.93 -2.82
N SER A 137 -1.00 15.00 -1.57
CA SER A 137 -1.54 16.21 -0.96
C SER A 137 -1.03 16.32 0.49
N PRO A 138 -0.83 17.54 1.01
CA PRO A 138 -0.53 17.77 2.43
C PRO A 138 -1.64 17.28 3.38
N ASP A 139 -2.86 17.04 2.89
CA ASP A 139 -4.00 16.57 3.71
C ASP A 139 -3.68 15.25 4.44
N ALA A 140 -2.91 14.36 3.81
CA ALA A 140 -2.51 13.09 4.40
C ALA A 140 -1.56 13.29 5.59
N GLU A 141 -0.62 14.23 5.48
CA GLU A 141 0.29 14.53 6.59
C GLU A 141 -0.43 15.24 7.74
N GLU A 142 -1.35 16.14 7.43
CA GLU A 142 -2.19 16.79 8.44
C GLU A 142 -3.02 15.76 9.21
N MET A 143 -3.60 14.78 8.51
CA MET A 143 -4.31 13.66 9.13
C MET A 143 -3.41 12.88 10.09
N ILE A 144 -2.21 12.49 9.65
CA ILE A 144 -1.24 11.76 10.48
C ILE A 144 -0.88 12.57 11.73
N ARG A 145 -0.57 13.87 11.58
CA ARG A 145 -0.21 14.75 12.69
C ARG A 145 -1.34 14.89 13.73
N ARG A 146 -2.59 15.01 13.27
CA ARG A 146 -3.76 15.09 14.18
C ARG A 146 -3.89 13.81 15.03
N HIS A 147 -3.82 12.64 14.40
CA HIS A 147 -3.94 11.36 15.11
C HIS A 147 -2.77 11.12 16.08
N ALA A 148 -1.55 11.51 15.72
CA ALA A 148 -0.40 11.42 16.62
C ALA A 148 -0.53 12.34 17.84
N GLY A 149 -1.07 13.55 17.65
CA GLY A 149 -1.35 14.50 18.73
C GLY A 149 -2.44 14.02 19.69
N GLU A 150 -3.49 13.38 19.16
CA GLU A 150 -4.56 12.77 19.95
C GLU A 150 -4.05 11.60 20.80
N ALA A 151 -3.30 10.67 20.22
CA ALA A 151 -2.71 9.55 20.95
C ALA A 151 -1.77 9.99 22.09
N THR A 152 -1.06 11.11 21.90
CA THR A 152 -0.16 11.68 22.92
C THR A 152 -0.95 12.30 24.09
N ARG A 153 -2.13 12.89 23.81
CA ARG A 153 -3.01 13.45 24.84
C ARG A 153 -3.68 12.36 25.68
N ASP A 154 -4.11 11.29 25.02
CA ASP A 154 -4.72 10.14 25.69
C ASP A 154 -3.71 9.39 26.57
N ALA A 155 -2.44 9.33 26.17
CA ALA A 155 -1.36 8.75 26.98
C ALA A 155 -0.93 9.61 28.18
N ALA A 156 -1.29 10.90 28.19
CA ALA A 156 -0.95 11.85 29.25
C ALA A 156 -2.09 12.12 30.24
N SER A 157 -3.27 11.51 30.02
CA SER A 157 -4.46 11.58 30.89
C SER A 157 -4.59 10.32 31.74
#